data_AF-A0A3A9FSW0-F1
#
_entry.id   AF-A0A3A9FSW0-F1
#
_cell.length_a   1.000
_cell.length_b   1.000
_cell.length_c   1.000
_cell.angle_alpha   90.00
_cell.angle_beta   90.00
_cell.angle_gamma   90.00
#
_symmetry.space_group_name_H-M   'P 1'
#
loop_
_entity.id
_entity.type
_entity.pdbx_description
1 polymer ?
#
loop_
_entity_poly.entity_id
_entity_poly.type
_entity_poly.pdbx_seq_one_letter_code
_entity_poly.pdbx_strand_id
1 'polypeptide(L)'
;MYCIKCGKSIPDGSSFCPSCGAAQGENRTQPIDSQPTTNLNASTIPKKKKRKSGCLIGLLFAIIGLSLIFVIAMIPSSENEDVSNSDSSITTEQWIEFDTKTWNDFATLYKSHNAFMSTMSAFSDGKIDAVTMYTECEKAENVFRNFSIALNYGESEEQKTYVEVLQTMALSDQLCTESLKKYLDSGKTSDLADVQKNIKSATEAVNVFASNREKLLVKTGLTDAEIAEKIETDTATLDDMDSQ
;
A
#
# COMPACT_ATOMS: atom_id res chain seq x y z
N MET A 1 -1.86 43.29 -2.29
CA MET A 1 -2.74 42.52 -1.37
C MET A 1 -2.21 41.10 -1.21
N TYR A 2 -2.77 40.27 -0.33
CA TYR A 2 -2.39 38.86 -0.20
C TYR A 2 -3.53 37.95 -0.69
N CYS A 3 -3.19 36.87 -1.39
CA CYS A 3 -4.18 35.91 -1.88
C CYS A 3 -4.95 35.27 -0.73
N ILE A 4 -6.29 35.31 -0.78
CA ILE A 4 -7.17 34.73 0.25
C ILE A 4 -7.04 33.20 0.38
N LYS A 5 -6.47 32.52 -0.63
CA LYS A 5 -6.33 31.06 -0.66
C LYS A 5 -4.96 30.56 -0.25
N CYS A 6 -3.87 31.21 -0.70
CA CYS A 6 -2.51 30.70 -0.50
C CYS A 6 -1.58 31.64 0.27
N GLY A 7 -2.02 32.86 0.62
CA GLY A 7 -1.26 33.79 1.46
C GLY A 7 -0.04 34.45 0.78
N LYS A 8 0.18 34.24 -0.52
CA LYS A 8 1.23 34.95 -1.27
C LYS A 8 0.82 36.37 -1.62
N SER A 9 1.79 37.28 -1.67
CA SER A 9 1.58 38.67 -2.11
C SER A 9 1.21 38.69 -3.59
N ILE A 10 0.20 39.48 -3.93
CA ILE A 10 -0.31 39.67 -5.28
C ILE A 10 -0.54 41.17 -5.55
N PRO A 11 -0.44 41.63 -6.81
CA PRO A 11 -0.71 43.02 -7.17
C PRO A 11 -2.13 43.44 -6.80
N ASP A 12 -2.31 44.68 -6.36
CA ASP A 12 -3.63 45.23 -6.05
C ASP A 12 -4.51 45.27 -7.31
N GLY A 13 -5.79 44.93 -7.16
CA GLY A 13 -6.74 44.82 -8.28
C GLY A 13 -6.65 43.51 -9.09
N SER A 14 -5.78 42.56 -8.73
CA SER A 14 -5.69 41.27 -9.44
C SER A 14 -6.96 40.44 -9.25
N SER A 15 -7.68 40.11 -10.33
CA SER A 15 -8.88 39.24 -10.26
C SER A 15 -8.56 37.77 -9.98
N PHE A 16 -7.30 37.35 -10.14
CA PHE A 16 -6.84 35.98 -9.87
C PHE A 16 -5.42 35.98 -9.32
N CYS A 17 -5.10 35.00 -8.48
CA CYS A 17 -3.76 34.83 -7.92
C CYS A 17 -2.84 34.14 -8.95
N PRO A 18 -1.72 34.76 -9.38
CA PRO A 18 -0.81 34.18 -10.36
C PRO A 18 -0.06 32.95 -9.84
N SER A 19 0.02 32.76 -8.52
CA SER A 19 0.72 31.61 -7.93
C SER A 19 -0.14 30.37 -7.73
N CYS A 20 -1.47 30.48 -7.70
CA CYS A 20 -2.34 29.34 -7.42
C CYS A 20 -3.66 29.31 -8.22
N GLY A 21 -3.90 30.32 -9.07
CA GLY A 21 -5.07 30.43 -9.94
C GLY A 21 -6.38 30.82 -9.23
N ALA A 22 -6.36 31.11 -7.92
CA ALA A 22 -7.58 31.41 -7.18
C ALA A 22 -8.14 32.80 -7.53
N ALA A 23 -9.44 32.90 -7.83
CA ALA A 23 -10.13 34.16 -8.04
C ALA A 23 -10.08 35.06 -6.79
N GLN A 24 -9.90 36.36 -6.99
CA GLN A 24 -9.93 37.40 -5.96
C GLN A 24 -10.98 38.44 -6.42
N GLY A 25 -12.01 38.63 -5.63
CA GLY A 25 -13.10 39.56 -5.93
C GLY A 25 -13.15 40.69 -4.90
N GLU A 26 -13.40 41.91 -5.38
CA GLU A 26 -13.75 43.05 -4.54
C GLU A 26 -15.20 42.95 -4.03
N ASN A 27 -15.31 43.09 -2.71
CA ASN A 27 -16.42 43.64 -1.93
C ASN A 27 -17.80 42.92 -1.90
N ARG A 28 -18.09 42.29 -0.76
CA ARG A 28 -19.39 42.48 -0.12
C ARG A 28 -19.19 42.90 1.33
N THR A 29 -19.36 44.20 1.52
CA THR A 29 -19.53 44.91 2.78
C THR A 29 -20.66 44.27 3.59
N GLN A 30 -20.43 43.99 4.87
CA GLN A 30 -21.47 43.79 5.89
C GLN A 30 -21.19 44.82 7.00
N PRO A 31 -22.22 45.46 7.59
CA PRO A 31 -22.07 46.67 8.39
C PRO A 31 -21.43 46.40 9.75
N ILE A 32 -20.51 47.29 10.15
CA ILE A 32 -19.96 47.37 11.50
C ILE A 32 -20.90 48.27 12.30
N ASP A 33 -21.69 47.69 13.20
CA ASP A 33 -22.28 48.46 14.29
C ASP A 33 -21.26 48.61 15.42
N SER A 34 -21.03 49.88 15.77
CA SER A 34 -20.06 50.33 16.75
C SER A 34 -20.69 50.33 18.14
N GLN A 35 -20.00 49.74 19.12
CA GLN A 35 -19.94 50.35 20.45
C GLN A 35 -18.66 49.96 21.19
N PRO A 36 -18.00 50.89 21.92
CA PRO A 36 -16.68 50.69 22.51
C PRO A 36 -16.77 50.37 24.01
N THR A 37 -15.94 49.46 24.49
CA THR A 37 -15.25 49.61 25.79
C THR A 37 -14.00 48.71 25.84
N THR A 38 -12.87 49.39 25.91
CA THR A 38 -11.55 49.00 26.45
C THR A 38 -11.50 47.76 27.35
N ASN A 39 -10.54 46.86 27.07
CA ASN A 39 -9.51 46.43 28.03
C ASN A 39 -8.35 45.71 27.33
N LEU A 40 -7.13 46.13 27.67
CA LEU A 40 -5.86 45.56 27.21
C LEU A 40 -5.48 44.31 28.03
N ASN A 41 -4.74 43.42 27.36
CA ASN A 41 -3.85 42.38 27.88
C ASN A 41 -4.47 41.09 28.47
N ALA A 42 -4.54 40.05 27.63
CA ALA A 42 -3.69 38.86 27.79
C ALA A 42 -3.68 38.06 26.48
N SER A 43 -2.48 37.73 26.00
CA SER A 43 -2.22 36.98 24.77
C SER A 43 -2.86 35.59 24.84
N THR A 44 -3.93 35.35 24.08
CA THR A 44 -4.43 34.00 23.79
C THR A 44 -3.94 33.59 22.41
N ILE A 45 -2.93 32.70 22.39
CA ILE A 45 -2.56 31.91 21.21
C ILE A 45 -3.86 31.31 20.61
N PRO A 46 -4.16 31.52 19.31
CA PRO A 46 -5.35 30.91 18.73
C PRO A 46 -5.19 29.39 18.76
N LYS A 47 -6.01 28.73 19.59
CA LYS A 47 -6.12 27.27 19.64
C LYS A 47 -6.43 26.77 18.22
N LYS A 48 -5.45 26.10 17.61
CA LYS A 48 -5.58 25.40 16.32
C LYS A 48 -6.83 24.51 16.40
N LYS A 49 -7.83 24.76 15.56
CA LYS A 49 -9.07 23.97 15.51
C LYS A 49 -8.69 22.55 15.07
N LYS A 50 -8.76 21.58 15.99
CA LYS A 50 -8.61 20.15 15.67
C LYS A 50 -9.64 19.78 14.60
N ARG A 51 -9.19 19.57 13.37
CA ARG A 51 -10.01 18.94 12.34
C ARG A 51 -10.11 17.46 12.70
N LYS A 52 -11.33 16.99 12.95
CA LYS A 52 -11.63 15.58 13.19
C LYS A 52 -11.44 14.83 11.87
N SER A 53 -10.25 14.28 11.66
CA SER A 53 -9.82 13.61 10.42
C SER A 53 -10.13 12.11 10.36
N GLY A 54 -11.08 11.62 11.18
CA GLY A 54 -11.33 10.17 11.31
C GLY A 54 -12.34 9.57 10.31
N CYS A 55 -13.15 10.39 9.63
CA CYS A 55 -14.33 9.84 8.93
C CYS A 55 -14.07 9.34 7.50
N LEU A 56 -13.04 9.86 6.81
CA LEU A 56 -12.74 9.45 5.42
C LEU A 56 -11.75 8.28 5.33
N ILE A 57 -10.95 8.08 6.38
CA ILE A 57 -9.90 7.05 6.45
C ILE A 57 -10.54 5.68 6.73
N GLY A 58 -11.53 5.62 7.64
CA GLY A 58 -12.30 4.41 7.98
C GLY A 58 -13.03 3.74 6.81
N LEU A 59 -13.61 4.54 5.91
CA LEU A 59 -14.39 4.01 4.78
C LEU A 59 -13.50 3.45 3.66
N LEU A 60 -12.24 3.89 3.56
CA LEU A 60 -11.33 3.54 2.47
C LEU A 60 -10.53 2.26 2.74
N PHE A 61 -10.22 1.94 4.01
CA PHE A 61 -9.49 0.72 4.39
C PHE A 61 -10.40 -0.49 4.62
N ALA A 62 -11.67 -0.28 4.97
CA ALA A 62 -12.64 -1.36 5.15
C ALA A 62 -12.95 -2.14 3.86
N ILE A 63 -12.78 -1.52 2.68
CA ILE A 63 -13.09 -2.13 1.38
C ILE A 63 -11.92 -3.01 0.87
N ILE A 64 -10.68 -2.70 1.26
CA ILE A 64 -9.46 -3.35 0.75
C ILE A 64 -8.98 -4.46 1.70
N GLY A 65 -9.24 -4.34 3.01
CA GLY A 65 -8.89 -5.38 3.99
C GLY A 65 -9.74 -6.66 3.92
N LEU A 66 -10.86 -6.65 3.17
CA LEU A 66 -11.78 -7.79 3.05
C LEU A 66 -11.64 -8.57 1.72
N SER A 67 -10.83 -8.10 0.77
CA SER A 67 -10.74 -8.70 -0.56
C SER A 67 -9.78 -9.90 -0.68
N LEU A 68 -9.02 -10.22 0.38
CA LEU A 68 -8.08 -11.35 0.36
C LEU A 68 -8.71 -12.69 0.80
N ILE A 69 -9.97 -12.70 1.26
CA ILE A 69 -10.66 -13.92 1.74
C ILE A 69 -11.31 -14.74 0.59
N PHE A 70 -11.36 -14.20 -0.64
CA PHE A 70 -12.08 -14.83 -1.77
C PHE A 70 -11.17 -15.25 -2.94
N VAL A 71 -10.13 -16.06 -2.71
CA VAL A 71 -9.25 -16.56 -3.80
C VAL A 71 -9.42 -18.06 -4.10
N ILE A 72 -10.20 -18.84 -3.33
CA ILE A 72 -10.18 -20.32 -3.45
C ILE A 72 -11.37 -20.91 -4.23
N ALA A 73 -11.94 -20.24 -5.25
CA ALA A 73 -13.14 -20.82 -5.90
C ALA A 73 -13.24 -20.81 -7.41
N MET A 74 -12.40 -20.11 -8.17
CA MET A 74 -12.56 -20.12 -9.63
C MET A 74 -11.24 -19.97 -10.37
N ILE A 75 -10.59 -21.08 -10.67
CA ILE A 75 -9.72 -21.18 -11.85
C ILE A 75 -10.28 -22.31 -12.72
N PRO A 76 -10.82 -22.01 -13.92
CA PRO A 76 -11.07 -23.03 -14.93
C PRO A 76 -9.72 -23.54 -15.43
N SER A 77 -9.55 -24.86 -15.38
CA SER A 77 -8.40 -25.57 -15.92
C SER A 77 -8.30 -25.32 -17.43
N SER A 78 -7.40 -24.43 -17.85
CA SER A 78 -7.04 -24.26 -19.25
C SER A 78 -6.01 -25.33 -19.64
N GLU A 79 -6.32 -26.08 -20.69
CA GLU A 79 -5.47 -27.12 -21.28
C GLU A 79 -4.05 -26.62 -21.55
N ASN A 80 -3.07 -27.45 -21.20
CA ASN A 80 -1.64 -27.20 -21.40
C ASN A 80 -1.31 -27.22 -22.89
N GLU A 81 -0.80 -26.11 -23.43
CA GLU A 81 -0.03 -26.14 -24.67
C GLU A 81 1.42 -26.51 -24.32
N ASP A 82 1.86 -27.67 -24.79
CA ASP A 82 3.24 -28.15 -24.71
C ASP A 82 4.16 -27.24 -25.53
N VAL A 83 4.77 -26.25 -24.88
CA VAL A 83 5.89 -25.51 -25.45
C VAL A 83 7.19 -26.16 -24.99
N SER A 84 7.68 -27.10 -25.80
CA SER A 84 9.04 -27.60 -25.70
C SER A 84 10.00 -26.50 -26.16
N ASN A 85 10.76 -25.90 -25.24
CA ASN A 85 11.92 -25.11 -25.60
C ASN A 85 13.16 -25.56 -24.84
N SER A 86 14.24 -25.75 -25.58
CA SER A 86 15.54 -26.22 -25.13
C SER A 86 16.31 -25.09 -24.45
N ASP A 87 16.56 -25.18 -23.15
CA ASP A 87 17.75 -24.58 -22.51
C ASP A 87 17.96 -25.17 -21.11
N SER A 88 19.23 -25.26 -20.68
CA SER A 88 19.76 -25.90 -19.45
C SER A 88 18.70 -26.53 -18.52
N SER A 89 18.53 -27.85 -18.57
CA SER A 89 17.44 -28.53 -17.87
C SER A 89 17.60 -28.42 -16.35
N ILE A 90 16.97 -27.40 -15.76
CA ILE A 90 16.76 -27.30 -14.32
C ILE A 90 16.08 -28.60 -13.89
N THR A 91 16.71 -29.29 -12.94
CA THR A 91 16.24 -30.58 -12.44
C THR A 91 15.00 -30.40 -11.56
N THR A 92 14.25 -31.48 -11.38
CA THR A 92 13.11 -31.53 -10.45
C THR A 92 13.52 -31.04 -9.05
N GLU A 93 14.69 -31.45 -8.55
CA GLU A 93 15.20 -31.03 -7.25
C GLU A 93 15.44 -29.51 -7.18
N GLN A 94 16.03 -28.92 -8.22
CA GLN A 94 16.24 -27.47 -8.28
C GLN A 94 14.91 -26.70 -8.32
N TRP A 95 13.85 -27.26 -8.94
CA TRP A 95 12.52 -26.67 -8.88
C TRP A 95 11.89 -26.77 -7.48
N ILE A 96 12.11 -27.88 -6.77
CA ILE A 96 11.65 -28.05 -5.38
C ILE A 96 12.34 -27.05 -4.45
N GLU A 97 13.66 -26.90 -4.56
CA GLU A 97 14.43 -25.93 -3.79
C GLU A 97 13.97 -24.49 -4.10
N PHE A 98 13.71 -24.19 -5.38
CA PHE A 98 13.22 -22.90 -5.81
C PHE A 98 11.80 -22.59 -5.28
N ASP A 99 10.85 -23.53 -5.37
CA ASP A 99 9.51 -23.38 -4.75
C ASP A 99 9.63 -23.14 -3.25
N THR A 100 10.41 -23.97 -2.56
CA THR A 100 10.60 -23.88 -1.10
C THR A 100 11.13 -22.50 -0.72
N LYS A 101 12.14 -22.01 -1.43
CA LYS A 101 12.72 -20.69 -1.17
C LYS A 101 11.72 -19.57 -1.44
N THR A 102 11.08 -19.58 -2.62
CA THR A 102 10.15 -18.51 -3.02
C THR A 102 8.89 -18.49 -2.15
N TRP A 103 8.41 -19.65 -1.71
CA TRP A 103 7.30 -19.75 -0.76
C TRP A 103 7.65 -19.16 0.61
N ASN A 104 8.84 -19.45 1.14
CA ASN A 104 9.28 -18.87 2.41
C ASN A 104 9.43 -17.34 2.32
N ASP A 105 9.98 -16.84 1.20
CA ASP A 105 10.08 -15.41 0.93
C ASP A 105 8.66 -14.79 0.86
N PHE A 106 7.74 -15.43 0.15
CA PHE A 106 6.34 -15.01 0.05
C PHE A 106 5.64 -14.98 1.41
N ALA A 107 5.71 -16.06 2.19
CA ALA A 107 5.04 -16.15 3.49
C ALA A 107 5.53 -15.06 4.45
N THR A 108 6.82 -14.75 4.44
CA THR A 108 7.39 -13.69 5.27
C THR A 108 6.96 -12.31 4.80
N LEU A 109 6.91 -12.09 3.49
CA LEU A 109 6.44 -10.84 2.89
C LEU A 109 4.94 -10.62 3.13
N TYR A 110 4.12 -11.66 2.96
CA TYR A 110 2.69 -11.70 3.24
C TYR A 110 2.39 -11.34 4.69
N LYS A 111 3.10 -11.94 5.65
CA LYS A 111 2.99 -11.58 7.07
C LYS A 111 3.33 -10.10 7.33
N SER A 112 4.39 -9.60 6.69
CA SER A 112 4.82 -8.21 6.83
C SER A 112 3.77 -7.24 6.25
N HIS A 113 3.17 -7.59 5.11
CA HIS A 113 2.05 -6.88 4.50
C HIS A 113 0.85 -6.80 5.45
N ASN A 114 0.41 -7.94 5.99
CA ASN A 114 -0.76 -8.00 6.86
C ASN A 114 -0.54 -7.26 8.19
N ALA A 115 0.66 -7.35 8.77
CA ALA A 115 1.01 -6.56 9.95
C ALA A 115 0.92 -5.05 9.67
N PHE A 116 1.37 -4.61 8.50
CA PHE A 116 1.26 -3.22 8.08
C PHE A 116 -0.21 -2.81 7.84
N MET A 117 -1.01 -3.64 7.15
CA MET A 117 -2.45 -3.39 6.95
C MET A 117 -3.22 -3.31 8.28
N SER A 118 -2.91 -4.18 9.24
CA SER A 118 -3.48 -4.14 10.59
C SER A 118 -3.14 -2.84 11.31
N THR A 119 -1.90 -2.37 11.18
CA THR A 119 -1.45 -1.07 11.73
C THR A 119 -2.20 0.10 11.08
N MET A 120 -2.37 0.07 9.76
CA MET A 120 -3.15 1.08 9.04
C MET A 120 -4.62 1.09 9.47
N SER A 121 -5.22 -0.07 9.68
CA SER A 121 -6.57 -0.20 10.25
C SER A 121 -6.63 0.40 11.67
N ALA A 122 -5.66 0.10 12.52
CA ALA A 122 -5.58 0.68 13.86
C ALA A 122 -5.47 2.21 13.83
N PHE A 123 -4.68 2.78 12.92
CA PHE A 123 -4.60 4.23 12.73
C PHE A 123 -5.92 4.82 12.25
N SER A 124 -6.55 4.17 11.27
CA SER A 124 -7.85 4.54 10.72
C SER A 124 -8.95 4.56 11.78
N ASP A 125 -8.95 3.58 12.68
CA ASP A 125 -9.88 3.48 13.81
C ASP A 125 -9.57 4.48 14.93
N GLY A 126 -8.47 5.22 14.84
CA GLY A 126 -8.00 6.14 15.87
C GLY A 126 -7.42 5.45 17.10
N LYS A 127 -7.04 4.17 16.99
CA LYS A 127 -6.38 3.39 18.06
C LYS A 127 -4.91 3.77 18.25
N ILE A 128 -4.26 4.27 17.21
CA ILE A 128 -2.90 4.83 17.26
C ILE A 128 -2.88 6.24 16.66
N ASP A 129 -1.92 7.07 17.09
CA ASP A 129 -1.76 8.43 16.58
C ASP A 129 -0.89 8.51 15.32
N ALA A 130 -0.86 9.69 14.68
CA ALA A 130 -0.13 9.92 13.45
C ALA A 130 1.40 9.78 13.62
N VAL A 131 1.94 10.06 14.81
CA VAL A 131 3.38 9.91 15.09
C VAL A 131 3.74 8.42 15.14
N THR A 132 2.90 7.62 15.83
CA THR A 132 3.05 6.17 15.89
C THR A 132 2.93 5.55 14.50
N MET A 133 1.91 5.94 13.71
CA MET A 133 1.76 5.47 12.32
C MET A 133 2.98 5.83 11.47
N TYR A 134 3.53 7.04 11.61
CA TYR A 134 4.72 7.45 10.88
C TYR A 134 5.93 6.55 11.20
N THR A 135 6.18 6.28 12.48
CA THR A 135 7.26 5.37 12.91
C THR A 135 7.04 3.93 12.40
N GLU A 136 5.80 3.43 12.42
CA GLU A 136 5.51 2.11 11.87
C GLU A 136 5.70 2.06 10.34
N CYS A 137 5.41 3.15 9.62
CA CYS A 137 5.77 3.25 8.19
C CYS A 137 7.28 3.14 7.98
N GLU A 138 8.12 3.78 8.81
CA GLU A 138 9.59 3.69 8.67
C GLU A 138 10.10 2.26 8.89
N LYS A 139 9.54 1.55 9.87
CA LYS A 139 9.87 0.14 10.11
C LYS A 139 9.46 -0.73 8.93
N ALA A 140 8.21 -0.60 8.49
CA ALA A 140 7.66 -1.38 7.39
C ALA A 140 8.41 -1.10 6.07
N GLU A 141 8.72 0.16 5.77
CA GLU A 141 9.51 0.54 4.60
C GLU A 141 10.86 -0.17 4.56
N ASN A 142 11.58 -0.23 5.69
CA ASN A 142 12.87 -0.91 5.75
C ASN A 142 12.74 -2.41 5.49
N VAL A 143 11.69 -3.05 6.02
CA VAL A 143 11.39 -4.47 5.75
C VAL A 143 11.15 -4.68 4.25
N PHE A 144 10.24 -3.93 3.65
CA PHE A 144 9.87 -4.08 2.24
C PHE A 144 11.02 -3.72 1.29
N ARG A 145 11.80 -2.69 1.62
CA ARG A 145 13.02 -2.33 0.88
C ARG A 145 14.02 -3.48 0.89
N ASN A 146 14.26 -4.10 2.05
CA ASN A 146 15.17 -5.23 2.17
C ASN A 146 14.69 -6.43 1.31
N PHE A 147 13.38 -6.72 1.32
CA PHE A 147 12.80 -7.70 0.41
C PHE A 147 13.03 -7.34 -1.06
N SER A 148 12.71 -6.12 -1.48
CA SER A 148 12.84 -5.71 -2.89
C SER A 148 14.27 -5.83 -3.44
N ILE A 149 15.28 -5.72 -2.56
CA ILE A 149 16.70 -5.86 -2.90
C ILE A 149 17.10 -7.34 -2.90
N ALA A 150 16.62 -8.12 -1.91
CA ALA A 150 16.97 -9.53 -1.75
C ALA A 150 16.30 -10.45 -2.80
N LEU A 151 15.13 -10.06 -3.32
CA LEU A 151 14.38 -10.75 -4.36
C LEU A 151 15.01 -10.51 -5.74
N ASN A 152 16.26 -10.94 -5.89
CA ASN A 152 17.05 -10.85 -7.12
C ASN A 152 17.84 -12.15 -7.32
N TYR A 153 17.12 -13.24 -7.55
CA TYR A 153 17.67 -14.58 -7.75
C TYR A 153 16.87 -15.36 -8.80
N GLY A 154 17.40 -16.50 -9.22
CA GLY A 154 16.84 -17.35 -10.27
C GLY A 154 17.91 -17.73 -11.29
N GLU A 155 18.00 -19.01 -11.61
CA GLU A 155 18.98 -19.58 -12.55
C GLU A 155 18.51 -19.46 -14.00
N SER A 156 17.19 -19.50 -14.24
CA SER A 156 16.57 -19.27 -15.56
C SER A 156 15.78 -17.96 -15.62
N GLU A 157 15.48 -17.51 -16.84
CA GLU A 157 14.59 -16.38 -17.06
C GLU A 157 13.17 -16.63 -16.51
N GLU A 158 12.71 -17.88 -16.52
CA GLU A 158 11.44 -18.26 -15.92
C GLU A 158 11.44 -18.08 -14.40
N GLN A 159 12.51 -18.52 -13.71
CA GLN A 159 12.66 -18.31 -12.28
C GLN A 159 12.76 -16.83 -11.92
N LYS A 160 13.51 -16.04 -12.70
CA LYS A 160 13.62 -14.59 -12.48
C LYS A 160 12.25 -13.91 -12.64
N THR A 161 11.53 -14.22 -13.71
CA THR A 161 10.16 -13.70 -13.95
C THR A 161 9.22 -14.06 -12.80
N TYR A 162 9.35 -15.27 -12.24
CA TYR A 162 8.58 -15.68 -11.08
C TYR A 162 8.91 -14.85 -9.82
N VAL A 163 10.20 -14.62 -9.55
CA VAL A 163 10.67 -13.79 -8.41
C VAL A 163 10.30 -12.31 -8.57
N GLU A 164 10.26 -11.79 -9.79
CA GLU A 164 9.85 -10.39 -10.09
C GLU A 164 8.43 -10.07 -9.59
N VAL A 165 7.55 -11.07 -9.50
CA VAL A 165 6.21 -10.90 -8.92
C VAL A 165 6.31 -10.56 -7.42
N LEU A 166 7.15 -11.28 -6.67
CA LEU A 166 7.42 -10.98 -5.26
C LEU A 166 8.12 -9.64 -5.11
N GLN A 167 9.06 -9.33 -6.00
CA GLN A 167 9.75 -8.03 -5.99
C GLN A 167 8.76 -6.89 -6.19
N THR A 168 7.78 -7.06 -7.08
CA THR A 168 6.69 -6.11 -7.34
C THR A 168 5.81 -5.92 -6.10
N MET A 169 5.47 -7.00 -5.39
CA MET A 169 4.74 -6.93 -4.12
C MET A 169 5.52 -6.09 -3.10
N ALA A 170 6.79 -6.43 -2.86
CA ALA A 170 7.64 -5.73 -1.90
C ALA A 170 7.85 -4.25 -2.26
N LEU A 171 8.08 -3.94 -3.54
CA LEU A 171 8.23 -2.57 -4.00
C LEU A 171 6.93 -1.77 -3.84
N SER A 172 5.78 -2.38 -4.15
CA SER A 172 4.48 -1.75 -3.98
C SER A 172 4.22 -1.42 -2.51
N ASP A 173 4.50 -2.36 -1.59
CA ASP A 173 4.36 -2.12 -0.16
C ASP A 173 5.33 -1.05 0.36
N GLN A 174 6.57 -1.02 -0.13
CA GLN A 174 7.51 0.06 0.17
C GLN A 174 6.98 1.43 -0.31
N LEU A 175 6.45 1.51 -1.53
CA LEU A 175 5.87 2.75 -2.05
C LEU A 175 4.59 3.16 -1.32
N CYS A 176 3.84 2.18 -0.80
CA CYS A 176 2.68 2.42 0.05
C CYS A 176 3.09 3.12 1.36
N THR A 177 4.11 2.62 2.06
CA THR A 177 4.60 3.24 3.30
C THR A 177 5.15 4.65 3.04
N GLU A 178 5.91 4.85 1.95
CA GLU A 178 6.41 6.16 1.55
C GLU A 178 5.28 7.16 1.26
N SER A 179 4.25 6.71 0.53
CA SER A 179 3.08 7.55 0.20
C SER A 179 2.25 7.86 1.44
N LEU A 180 2.14 6.93 2.39
CA LEU A 180 1.43 7.15 3.63
C LEU A 180 2.16 8.18 4.51
N LYS A 181 3.49 8.13 4.60
CA LYS A 181 4.27 9.18 5.30
C LYS A 181 4.03 10.56 4.69
N LYS A 182 4.07 10.68 3.35
CA LYS A 182 3.74 11.93 2.66
C LYS A 182 2.34 12.43 3.01
N TYR A 183 1.35 11.53 3.06
CA TYR A 183 -0.01 11.86 3.46
C TYR A 183 -0.08 12.36 4.92
N LEU A 184 0.62 11.71 5.85
CA LEU A 184 0.66 12.11 7.25
C LEU A 184 1.25 13.53 7.43
N ASP A 185 2.23 13.89 6.62
CA ASP A 185 2.84 15.23 6.63
C ASP A 185 1.96 16.29 5.94
N SER A 186 1.38 15.93 4.79
CA SER A 186 0.79 16.89 3.86
C SER A 186 -0.73 17.03 3.98
N GLY A 187 -1.41 15.96 4.41
CA GLY A 187 -2.86 15.81 4.37
C GLY A 187 -3.47 15.82 2.96
N LYS A 188 -2.66 15.68 1.90
CA LYS A 188 -3.13 15.74 0.50
C LYS A 188 -3.76 14.43 0.08
N THR A 189 -4.94 14.51 -0.54
CA THR A 189 -5.64 13.32 -1.06
C THR A 189 -4.91 12.65 -2.22
N SER A 190 -4.00 13.34 -2.91
CA SER A 190 -3.11 12.72 -3.91
C SER A 190 -2.23 11.63 -3.30
N ASP A 191 -1.66 11.90 -2.13
CA ASP A 191 -0.75 10.99 -1.46
C ASP A 191 -1.53 9.76 -0.95
N LEU A 192 -2.78 9.96 -0.53
CA LEU A 192 -3.69 8.87 -0.19
C LEU A 192 -4.13 8.04 -1.41
N ALA A 193 -4.30 8.67 -2.58
CA ALA A 193 -4.57 7.94 -3.82
C ALA A 193 -3.37 7.06 -4.22
N ASP A 194 -2.15 7.54 -4.02
CA ASP A 194 -0.93 6.74 -4.23
C ASP A 194 -0.84 5.57 -3.24
N VAL A 195 -1.22 5.76 -1.96
CA VAL A 195 -1.37 4.65 -0.99
C VAL A 195 -2.31 3.58 -1.54
N GLN A 196 -3.51 3.97 -1.98
CA GLN A 196 -4.50 3.02 -2.51
C GLN A 196 -4.02 2.28 -3.75
N LYS A 197 -3.37 3.00 -4.67
CA LYS A 197 -2.79 2.41 -5.88
C LYS A 197 -1.76 1.33 -5.52
N ASN A 198 -0.87 1.63 -4.59
CA ASN A 198 0.19 0.72 -4.20
C ASN A 198 -0.34 -0.51 -3.45
N ILE A 199 -1.34 -0.35 -2.56
CA ILE A 199 -2.00 -1.51 -1.94
C ILE A 199 -2.63 -2.39 -3.02
N LYS A 200 -3.34 -1.80 -3.98
CA LYS A 200 -3.92 -2.56 -5.09
C LYS A 200 -2.86 -3.32 -5.89
N SER A 201 -1.73 -2.69 -6.21
CA SER A 201 -0.64 -3.36 -6.92
C SER A 201 0.00 -4.51 -6.10
N ALA A 202 0.13 -4.36 -4.78
CA ALA A 202 0.58 -5.44 -3.91
C ALA A 202 -0.42 -6.61 -3.90
N THR A 203 -1.72 -6.33 -3.79
CA THR A 203 -2.78 -7.35 -3.86
C THR A 203 -2.81 -8.07 -5.20
N GLU A 204 -2.65 -7.34 -6.31
CA GLU A 204 -2.56 -7.94 -7.64
C GLU A 204 -1.35 -8.87 -7.77
N ALA A 205 -0.19 -8.48 -7.22
CA ALA A 205 1.02 -9.31 -7.22
C ALA A 205 0.83 -10.61 -6.42
N VAL A 206 0.13 -10.57 -5.27
CA VAL A 206 -0.21 -11.78 -4.48
C VAL A 206 -1.02 -12.77 -5.33
N ASN A 207 -2.04 -12.27 -6.05
CA ASN A 207 -2.88 -13.13 -6.89
C ASN A 207 -2.11 -13.75 -8.06
N VAL A 208 -1.23 -12.97 -8.69
CA VAL A 208 -0.35 -13.45 -9.76
C VAL A 208 0.62 -14.50 -9.24
N PHE A 209 1.20 -14.29 -8.05
CA PHE A 209 2.10 -15.25 -7.43
C PHE A 209 1.39 -16.59 -7.16
N ALA A 210 0.22 -16.56 -6.53
CA ALA A 210 -0.58 -17.74 -6.26
C ALA A 210 -0.93 -18.51 -7.55
N SER A 211 -1.36 -17.79 -8.60
CA SER A 211 -1.70 -18.38 -9.90
C SER A 211 -0.49 -18.98 -10.63
N ASN A 212 0.69 -18.36 -10.48
CA ASN A 212 1.91 -18.86 -11.10
C ASN A 212 2.49 -20.07 -10.35
N ARG A 213 2.22 -20.20 -9.04
CA ARG A 213 2.76 -21.28 -8.22
C ARG A 213 2.29 -22.65 -8.67
N GLU A 214 1.02 -22.79 -9.07
CA GLU A 214 0.49 -24.05 -9.61
C GLU A 214 1.29 -24.52 -10.84
N LYS A 215 1.58 -23.59 -11.78
CA LYS A 215 2.40 -23.87 -12.97
C LYS A 215 3.83 -24.24 -12.63
N LEU A 216 4.38 -23.64 -11.58
CA LEU A 216 5.73 -23.96 -11.09
C LEU A 216 5.76 -25.37 -10.49
N LEU A 217 4.78 -25.74 -9.68
CA LEU A 217 4.72 -27.04 -9.00
C LEU A 217 4.59 -28.23 -9.95
N VAL A 218 4.03 -28.04 -11.16
CA VAL A 218 4.08 -29.08 -12.21
C VAL A 218 5.54 -29.49 -12.54
N LYS A 219 6.49 -28.56 -12.44
CA LYS A 219 7.91 -28.80 -12.73
C LYS A 219 8.63 -29.54 -11.60
N THR A 220 8.02 -29.67 -10.42
CA THR A 220 8.56 -30.42 -9.29
C THR A 220 8.21 -31.92 -9.34
N GLY A 221 7.57 -32.39 -10.41
CA GLY A 221 7.23 -33.80 -10.61
C GLY A 221 6.12 -34.32 -9.70
N LEU A 222 5.43 -33.42 -9.00
CA LEU A 222 4.25 -33.74 -8.20
C LEU A 222 3.05 -34.04 -9.11
N THR A 223 2.18 -34.93 -8.66
CA THR A 223 0.86 -35.14 -9.25
C THR A 223 -0.09 -34.00 -8.92
N ASP A 224 -1.15 -33.81 -9.71
CA ASP A 224 -2.17 -32.77 -9.45
C ASP A 224 -2.75 -32.84 -8.03
N ALA A 225 -2.92 -34.05 -7.48
CA ALA A 225 -3.40 -34.25 -6.12
C ALA A 225 -2.40 -33.78 -5.06
N GLU A 226 -1.11 -34.07 -5.25
CA GLU A 226 -0.04 -33.62 -4.35
C GLU A 226 0.18 -32.10 -4.45
N ILE A 227 0.02 -31.51 -5.64
CA ILE A 227 0.05 -30.05 -5.84
C ILE A 227 -1.08 -29.39 -5.06
N ALA A 228 -2.31 -29.92 -5.19
CA ALA A 228 -3.46 -29.39 -4.47
C ALA A 228 -3.28 -29.49 -2.94
N GLU A 229 -2.85 -30.65 -2.43
CA GLU A 229 -2.58 -30.85 -1.00
C GLU A 229 -1.47 -29.92 -0.49
N LYS A 230 -0.41 -29.72 -1.27
CA LYS A 230 0.67 -28.79 -0.92
C LYS A 230 0.18 -27.35 -0.85
N ILE A 231 -0.58 -26.89 -1.84
CA ILE A 231 -1.15 -25.53 -1.85
C ILE A 231 -2.08 -25.33 -0.67
N GLU A 232 -2.96 -26.30 -0.37
CA GLU A 232 -3.88 -26.24 0.77
C GLU A 232 -3.12 -26.15 2.09
N THR A 233 -2.14 -27.05 2.30
CA THR A 233 -1.32 -27.10 3.51
C THR A 233 -0.56 -25.79 3.70
N ASP A 234 0.13 -25.34 2.66
CA ASP A 234 0.93 -24.12 2.70
C ASP A 234 0.05 -22.89 2.94
N THR A 235 -1.13 -22.81 2.31
CA THR A 235 -2.07 -21.69 2.52
C THR A 235 -2.62 -21.69 3.95
N ALA A 236 -2.97 -22.85 4.51
CA ALA A 236 -3.44 -22.95 5.90
C ALA A 236 -2.39 -22.43 6.90
N THR A 237 -1.09 -22.60 6.62
CA THR A 237 -0.05 -22.03 7.48
C THR A 237 -0.04 -20.50 7.48
N LEU A 238 -0.45 -19.85 6.40
CA LEU A 238 -0.58 -18.39 6.34
C LEU A 238 -1.73 -17.90 7.22
N ASP A 239 -2.87 -18.59 7.19
CA ASP A 239 -4.05 -18.26 8.00
C ASP A 239 -3.77 -18.39 9.51
N ASP A 240 -3.00 -19.41 9.89
CA ASP A 240 -2.54 -19.61 11.26
C ASP A 240 -1.57 -18.49 11.71
N MET A 241 -0.77 -17.95 10.77
CA MET A 241 0.14 -16.83 11.04
C MET A 241 -0.60 -15.50 11.21
N ASP A 242 -1.74 -15.30 10.55
CA ASP A 242 -2.57 -14.10 10.67
C ASP A 242 -3.45 -14.09 11.94
N SER A 243 -3.69 -15.27 12.53
CA SER A 243 -4.54 -15.45 13.72
C SER A 243 -3.84 -15.20 15.06
N GLN A 244 -2.52 -14.95 15.07
CA GLN A 244 -1.68 -14.75 16.27
C GLN A 244 -1.27 -13.29 16.47
#